data_AF-A0A349Z2C2-F1
#
_entry.id   AF-A0A349Z2C2-F1
#
_cell.length_a   1.000
_cell.length_b   1.000
_cell.length_c   1.000
_cell.angle_alpha   90.00
_cell.angle_beta   90.00
_cell.angle_gamma   90.00
#
_symmetry.space_group_name_H-M   'P 1'
#
loop_
_entity.id
_entity.type
_entity.pdbx_description
1 polymer ?
#
loop_
_entity_poly.entity_id
_entity_poly.type
_entity_poly.pdbx_seq_one_letter_code
_entity_poly.pdbx_strand_id
1 'polypeptide(L)'
;MFKQVNLLEIATLKLRCAILNNKLVGEELEVWESGTPWCVVVLINSSTRKMIGCMGLNALSSRDRGITKGWLRHIQLTRVPKAVKQAA
;
A
#
# COMPACT_ATOMS: atom_id res chain seq x y z
N MET A 1 -19.27 -21.37 7.11
CA MET A 1 -18.82 -20.52 8.24
C MET A 1 -17.60 -19.74 7.77
N PHE A 2 -17.79 -18.51 7.30
CA PHE A 2 -16.67 -17.67 6.84
C PHE A 2 -15.85 -17.28 8.07
N LYS A 3 -14.64 -17.83 8.19
CA LYS A 3 -13.68 -17.42 9.24
C LYS A 3 -13.55 -15.91 9.19
N GLN A 4 -13.75 -15.25 10.33
CA GLN A 4 -13.46 -13.84 10.55
C GLN A 4 -12.08 -13.56 9.93
N VAL A 5 -12.08 -12.90 8.78
CA VAL A 5 -10.84 -12.42 8.17
C VAL A 5 -10.23 -11.48 9.20
N ASN A 6 -8.94 -11.66 9.50
CA ASN A 6 -8.25 -10.86 10.49
C ASN A 6 -8.13 -9.42 9.92
N LEU A 7 -9.19 -8.63 10.11
CA LEU A 7 -9.35 -7.25 9.61
C LEU A 7 -8.16 -6.36 10.00
N LEU A 8 -7.46 -6.72 11.08
CA LEU A 8 -6.29 -6.04 11.59
C LEU A 8 -5.13 -5.97 10.57
N GLU A 9 -4.89 -7.02 9.78
CA GLU A 9 -3.75 -7.04 8.84
C GLU A 9 -3.99 -6.10 7.65
N ILE A 10 -5.20 -6.12 7.08
CA ILE A 10 -5.55 -5.22 5.98
C ILE A 10 -5.68 -3.77 6.52
N ALA A 11 -6.21 -3.58 7.72
CA ALA A 11 -6.23 -2.27 8.38
C ALA A 11 -4.81 -1.72 8.61
N THR A 12 -3.87 -2.58 9.04
CA THR A 12 -2.46 -2.20 9.21
C THR A 12 -1.83 -1.83 7.87
N LEU A 13 -2.16 -2.54 6.79
CA LEU A 13 -1.70 -2.21 5.44
C LEU A 13 -2.25 -0.85 4.99
N LYS A 14 -3.56 -0.61 5.16
CA LYS A 14 -4.20 0.69 4.88
C LYS A 14 -3.53 1.83 5.64
N LEU A 15 -3.25 1.65 6.93
CA LEU A 15 -2.55 2.64 7.74
C LEU A 15 -1.15 2.95 7.20
N ARG A 16 -0.38 1.92 6.80
CA ARG A 16 0.95 2.12 6.20
C ARG A 16 0.88 2.88 4.87
N CYS A 17 -0.08 2.55 4.02
CA CYS A 17 -0.34 3.28 2.77
C CYS A 17 -0.69 4.74 3.07
N ALA A 18 -1.58 5.00 4.03
CA ALA A 18 -1.96 6.36 4.43
C ALA A 18 -0.76 7.19 4.94
N ILE A 19 0.08 6.61 5.79
CA ILE A 19 1.31 7.28 6.28
C ILE A 19 2.25 7.63 5.12
N LEU A 20 2.37 6.73 4.12
CA LEU A 20 3.20 7.00 2.96
C LEU A 20 2.58 8.03 2.02
N ASN A 21 1.25 8.02 1.84
CA ASN A 21 0.52 8.99 1.03
C ASN A 21 0.73 10.43 1.50
N ASN A 22 0.85 10.66 2.82
CA ASN A 22 1.20 11.98 3.37
C ASN A 22 2.55 12.53 2.87
N LYS A 23 3.39 11.68 2.27
CA LYS A 23 4.72 12.02 1.75
C LYS A 23 4.79 11.96 0.22
N LEU A 24 3.80 11.38 -0.45
CA LEU A 24 3.74 11.33 -1.91
C LEU A 24 3.18 12.65 -2.45
N VAL A 25 3.61 13.00 -3.67
CA VAL A 25 3.15 14.22 -4.35
C VAL A 25 2.68 13.83 -5.75
N GLY A 26 1.40 14.04 -6.05
CA GLY A 26 0.78 13.68 -7.34
C GLY A 26 0.58 12.18 -7.56
N GLU A 27 0.90 11.35 -6.57
CA GLU A 27 0.69 9.90 -6.55
C GLU A 27 -0.02 9.49 -5.26
N GLU A 28 -0.79 8.41 -5.31
CA GLU A 28 -1.56 7.90 -4.18
C GLU A 28 -1.57 6.37 -4.17
N LEU A 29 -1.44 5.79 -2.97
CA LEU A 29 -1.63 4.36 -2.73
C LEU A 29 -3.05 4.09 -2.23
N GLU A 30 -3.71 3.16 -2.90
CA GLU A 30 -5.04 2.67 -2.54
C GLU A 30 -5.02 1.17 -2.23
N VAL A 31 -5.84 0.73 -1.29
CA VAL A 31 -5.99 -0.69 -0.93
C VAL A 31 -7.41 -1.13 -1.21
N TRP A 32 -7.56 -2.06 -2.16
CA TRP A 32 -8.83 -2.64 -2.59
C TRP A 32 -8.97 -4.04 -1.98
N GLU A 33 -10.02 -4.28 -1.20
CA GLU A 33 -10.26 -5.56 -0.52
C GLU A 33 -11.58 -6.19 -0.96
N SER A 34 -11.63 -7.52 -0.95
CA SER A 34 -12.76 -8.32 -1.43
C SER A 34 -13.66 -8.86 -0.31
N GLY A 35 -13.44 -8.44 0.94
CA GLY A 35 -14.02 -9.09 2.13
C GLY A 35 -13.38 -10.44 2.47
N THR A 36 -12.33 -10.83 1.75
CA THR A 36 -11.49 -12.00 2.01
C THR A 36 -10.09 -11.55 2.45
N PRO A 37 -9.17 -12.47 2.83
CA PRO A 37 -7.77 -12.12 3.06
C PRO A 37 -7.04 -11.55 1.84
N TRP A 38 -7.63 -11.62 0.65
CA TRP A 38 -7.04 -11.16 -0.59
C TRP A 38 -7.36 -9.68 -0.85
N CYS A 39 -6.32 -8.90 -1.09
CA CYS A 39 -6.42 -7.49 -1.44
C CYS A 39 -5.42 -7.12 -2.54
N VAL A 40 -5.66 -5.96 -3.16
CA VAL A 40 -4.78 -5.36 -4.15
C VAL A 40 -4.37 -3.99 -3.64
N VAL A 41 -3.07 -3.70 -3.65
CA VAL A 41 -2.56 -2.34 -3.43
C VAL A 41 -2.22 -1.73 -4.78
N VAL A 42 -2.69 -0.53 -5.04
CA VAL A 42 -2.53 0.17 -6.31
C VAL A 42 -1.85 1.50 -6.06
N LEU A 43 -0.80 1.80 -6.82
CA LEU A 43 -0.22 3.13 -6.93
C LEU A 43 -0.82 3.81 -8.16
N ILE A 44 -1.45 4.96 -7.97
CA ILE A 44 -2.11 5.73 -9.01
C ILE A 44 -1.52 7.14 -9.10
N ASN A 45 -1.63 7.76 -10.27
CA ASN A 45 -1.45 9.21 -10.40
C ASN A 45 -2.74 9.90 -9.94
N SER A 46 -2.65 10.78 -8.94
CA SER A 46 -3.84 11.38 -8.30
C SER A 46 -4.63 12.29 -9.23
N SER A 47 -3.98 12.95 -10.19
CA SER A 47 -4.63 13.88 -11.13
C SER A 47 -5.33 13.18 -12.29
N THR A 48 -4.71 12.15 -12.85
CA THR A 48 -5.23 11.44 -14.04
C THR A 48 -5.96 10.15 -13.70
N ARG A 49 -5.89 9.71 -12.44
CA ARG A 49 -6.41 8.42 -11.95
C ARG A 49 -5.85 7.21 -12.72
N LYS A 50 -4.73 7.37 -13.44
CA LYS A 50 -4.05 6.28 -14.14
C LYS A 50 -3.25 5.43 -13.17
N MET A 51 -3.36 4.12 -13.31
CA MET A 51 -2.55 3.16 -12.55
C MET A 51 -1.09 3.20 -12.99
N ILE A 52 -0.19 3.34 -12.03
CA ILE A 52 1.26 3.31 -12.21
C ILE A 52 1.80 1.91 -11.91
N GLY A 53 1.24 1.25 -10.90
CA GLY A 53 1.58 -0.12 -10.55
C GLY A 53 0.60 -0.72 -9.55
N CYS A 54 0.55 -2.04 -9.48
CA CYS A 54 -0.29 -2.74 -8.53
C CYS A 54 0.37 -4.02 -8.03
N MET A 55 -0.11 -4.50 -6.88
CA MET A 55 0.31 -5.74 -6.28
C MET A 55 -0.88 -6.42 -5.62
N GLY A 56 -1.22 -7.62 -6.08
CA GLY A 56 -2.14 -8.51 -5.37
C GLY A 56 -1.41 -9.24 -4.25
N LEU A 57 -2.05 -9.40 -3.10
CA LEU A 57 -1.51 -10.12 -1.97
C LEU A 57 -2.59 -10.84 -1.16
N ASN A 58 -2.17 -11.87 -0.44
CA ASN A 58 -2.91 -12.41 0.70
C ASN A 58 -2.39 -11.77 2.00
N ALA A 59 -3.21 -11.00 2.68
CA ALA A 59 -2.86 -10.31 3.93
C ALA A 59 -2.43 -11.27 5.05
N LEU A 60 -2.88 -12.53 5.02
CA LEU A 60 -2.50 -13.56 5.99
C LEU A 60 -1.20 -14.29 5.61
N SER A 61 -0.71 -14.17 4.38
CA SER A 61 0.57 -14.75 3.94
C SER A 61 1.76 -13.93 4.44
N SER A 62 2.67 -14.58 5.19
CA SER A 62 3.90 -13.94 5.66
C SER A 62 4.82 -13.50 4.52
N ARG A 63 4.93 -14.33 3.47
CA ARG A 63 5.67 -14.02 2.26
C ARG A 63 5.14 -12.76 1.60
N ASP A 64 3.82 -12.70 1.38
CA ASP A 64 3.22 -11.59 0.67
C ASP A 64 3.34 -10.30 1.49
N ARG A 65 3.15 -10.36 2.82
CA ARG A 65 3.44 -9.22 3.72
C ARG A 65 4.89 -8.73 3.60
N GLY A 66 5.85 -9.65 3.47
CA GLY A 66 7.26 -9.31 3.26
C GLY A 66 7.50 -8.59 1.94
N ILE A 67 6.93 -9.12 0.85
CA ILE A 67 7.01 -8.52 -0.49
C ILE A 67 6.35 -7.14 -0.52
N THR A 68 5.14 -6.99 0.05
CA THR A 68 4.45 -5.70 0.13
C THR A 68 5.25 -4.68 0.91
N LYS A 69 5.89 -5.05 2.03
CA LYS A 69 6.80 -4.15 2.76
C LYS A 69 7.97 -3.69 1.89
N GLY A 70 8.59 -4.60 1.13
CA GLY A 70 9.68 -4.29 0.21
C GLY A 70 9.24 -3.34 -0.90
N TRP A 71 8.07 -3.57 -1.48
CA TRP A 71 7.50 -2.72 -2.52
C TRP A 71 7.14 -1.32 -2.01
N LEU A 72 6.48 -1.21 -0.84
CA LEU A 72 6.20 0.07 -0.20
C LEU A 72 7.49 0.83 0.15
N ARG A 73 8.54 0.12 0.60
CA ARG A 73 9.86 0.71 0.85
C ARG A 73 10.49 1.22 -0.44
N HIS A 74 10.38 0.48 -1.53
CA HIS A 74 10.87 0.93 -2.83
C HIS A 74 10.18 2.23 -3.26
N ILE A 75 8.84 2.31 -3.17
CA ILE A 75 8.06 3.52 -3.46
C ILE A 75 8.52 4.68 -2.56
N GLN A 76 8.67 4.44 -1.26
CA GLN A 76 9.18 5.45 -0.34
C GLN A 76 10.55 5.98 -0.77
N LEU A 77 11.44 5.13 -1.27
CA LEU A 77 12.79 5.52 -1.69
C LEU A 77 12.84 6.18 -3.07
N THR A 78 11.94 5.86 -3.99
CA THR A 78 12.00 6.35 -5.38
C THR A 78 10.98 7.45 -5.70
N ARG A 79 9.83 7.48 -5.03
CA ARG A 79 8.71 8.39 -5.34
C ARG A 79 8.55 9.55 -4.36
N VAL A 80 8.93 9.38 -3.08
CA VAL A 80 8.88 10.48 -2.11
C VAL A 80 9.97 11.52 -2.45
N PRO A 81 9.65 12.82 -2.56
CA PRO A 81 10.62 13.87 -2.87
C PRO A 81 11.77 13.92 -1.85
N LYS A 82 12.99 14.22 -2.31
CA LYS A 82 14.18 14.29 -1.44
C LYS A 82 14.03 15.30 -0.30
N ALA A 83 13.37 16.44 -0.56
CA ALA A 83 13.09 17.46 0.45
C ALA A 83 12.26 16.92 1.63
N VAL A 84 11.29 16.04 1.34
CA VAL A 84 10.44 15.41 2.36
C VAL A 84 11.21 14.33 3.14
N LYS A 85 12.26 13.73 2.57
CA LYS A 85 13.10 12.73 3.24
C LYS A 85 14.08 13.32 4.25
N GLN A 86 14.45 14.60 4.11
CA GLN A 86 15.43 15.27 4.97
C GLN A 86 14.79 15.97 6.19
N ALA A 87 13.47 16.13 6.21
CA ALA A 87 12.74 16.81 7.27
C ALA A 87 12.26 15.89 8.42
N ALA A 88 12.80 14.66 8.52
CA ALA A 88 12.38 13.63 9.47
C ALA A 88 13.57 13.00 10.19
#